data_AF-A0A844FF29-F1
#
_entry.id   AF-A0A844FF29-F1
#
_cell.length_a   1.000
_cell.length_b   1.000
_cell.length_c   1.000
_cell.angle_alpha   90.00
_cell.angle_beta   90.00
_cell.angle_gamma   90.00
#
_symmetry.space_group_name_H-M   'P 1'
#
loop_
_entity.id
_entity.type
_entity.pdbx_description
1 polymer ?
#
loop_
_entity_poly.entity_id
_entity_poly.type
_entity_poly.pdbx_seq_one_letter_code
_entity_poly.pdbx_strand_id
1 'polypeptide(L)'
;MNLEIAERLTNLRKEKGYSQEELAAQLGISRQAISKWERGEASPDTDNLILLSKIYGIGLDELLNIDGFKDAEEGNNKKKLVKFPYPVLVTIIYLILGFSYKLWHPGWILYLTVPIFYYVAVKIDRSK
;
A
#
# COMPACT_ATOMS: atom_id res chain seq x y z
N MET A 1 20.07 5.05 0.55
CA MET A 1 18.99 4.83 1.54
C MET A 1 18.04 6.03 1.49
N ASN A 2 16.80 5.92 1.98
CA ASN A 2 15.94 7.10 2.15
C ASN A 2 16.55 8.01 3.25
N LEU A 3 16.66 9.32 2.98
CA LEU A 3 17.18 10.31 3.93
C LEU A 3 16.37 10.33 5.22
N GLU A 4 15.06 10.10 5.14
CA GLU A 4 14.17 10.05 6.30
C GLU A 4 14.53 8.91 7.26
N ILE A 5 14.88 7.73 6.71
CA ILE A 5 15.34 6.58 7.51
C ILE A 5 16.71 6.89 8.13
N ALA A 6 17.59 7.57 7.40
CA ALA A 6 18.91 7.96 7.90
C ALA A 6 18.84 8.93 9.08
N GLU A 7 17.97 9.93 9.00
CA GLU A 7 17.68 10.85 10.10
C GLU A 7 17.06 10.13 11.30
N ARG A 8 16.12 9.21 11.04
CA ARG A 8 15.49 8.41 12.10
C ARG A 8 16.51 7.55 12.85
N LEU A 9 17.41 6.86 12.15
CA LEU A 9 18.50 6.11 12.78
C LEU A 9 19.38 6.99 13.66
N THR A 10 19.69 8.20 13.19
CA THR A 10 20.46 9.19 13.95
C THR A 10 19.74 9.62 15.23
N ASN A 11 18.43 9.85 15.14
CA ASN A 11 17.60 10.27 16.26
C ASN A 11 17.48 9.15 17.31
N LEU A 12 17.19 7.91 16.88
CA LEU A 12 17.11 6.74 17.76
C LEU A 12 18.44 6.49 18.49
N ARG A 13 19.57 6.63 17.80
CA ARG A 13 20.88 6.52 18.42
C ARG A 13 21.07 7.56 19.53
N LYS A 14 20.74 8.82 19.24
CA LYS A 14 20.86 9.93 20.20
C LYS A 14 19.91 9.78 21.39
N GLU A 15 18.69 9.32 21.15
CA GLU A 15 17.69 9.08 22.20
C GLU A 15 18.15 8.02 23.19
N LYS A 16 18.81 6.96 22.71
CA LYS A 16 19.43 5.93 23.56
C LYS A 16 20.78 6.36 24.14
N GLY A 17 21.30 7.55 23.78
CA GLY A 17 22.55 8.08 24.28
C GLY A 17 23.82 7.43 23.72
N TYR A 18 23.73 6.67 22.62
CA TYR A 18 24.88 6.00 22.04
C TYR A 18 25.72 6.92 21.15
N SER A 19 27.03 6.78 21.19
CA SER A 19 27.95 7.29 20.17
C SER A 19 27.94 6.39 18.93
N GLN A 20 28.45 6.89 17.80
CA GLN A 20 28.59 6.08 16.58
C GLN A 20 29.56 4.91 16.80
N GLU A 21 30.61 5.10 17.61
CA GLU A 21 31.54 4.03 18.00
C GLU A 21 30.84 2.95 18.83
N GLU A 22 30.06 3.32 19.83
CA GLU A 22 29.37 2.35 20.71
C GLU A 22 28.32 1.54 19.96
N LEU A 23 27.52 2.19 19.10
CA LEU A 23 26.55 1.49 18.27
C LEU A 23 27.23 0.54 17.29
N ALA A 24 28.34 0.96 16.68
CA ALA A 24 29.14 0.12 15.80
C ALA A 24 29.71 -1.10 16.53
N ALA A 25 30.19 -0.92 17.77
CA ALA A 25 30.69 -2.00 18.61
C ALA A 25 29.59 -3.00 18.97
N GLN A 26 28.38 -2.55 19.30
CA GLN A 26 27.23 -3.43 19.57
C GLN A 26 26.79 -4.23 18.34
N LEU A 27 26.88 -3.63 17.15
CA LEU A 27 26.52 -4.27 15.88
C LEU A 27 27.66 -5.11 15.29
N GLY A 28 28.88 -5.02 15.84
CA GLY A 28 30.04 -5.72 15.32
C GLY A 28 30.52 -5.21 13.96
N ILE A 29 30.29 -3.93 13.65
CA ILE A 29 30.65 -3.31 12.37
C ILE A 29 31.58 -2.10 12.57
N SER A 30 32.04 -1.50 11.47
CA SER A 30 32.87 -0.30 11.56
C SER A 30 32.04 0.96 11.85
N ARG A 31 32.61 1.89 12.61
CA ARG A 31 32.02 3.23 12.84
C ARG A 31 31.72 3.96 11.53
N GLN A 32 32.52 3.73 10.49
CA GLN A 32 32.31 4.29 9.15
C GLN A 32 31.01 3.79 8.51
N ALA A 33 30.59 2.54 8.75
CA ALA A 33 29.33 2.00 8.24
C ALA A 33 28.13 2.74 8.85
N ILE A 34 28.09 2.89 10.19
CA ILE A 34 27.07 3.70 10.88
C ILE A 34 27.02 5.12 10.32
N SER A 35 28.19 5.73 10.15
CA SER A 35 28.30 7.10 9.63
C SER A 35 27.70 7.23 8.22
N LYS A 36 27.89 6.22 7.35
CA LYS A 36 27.31 6.18 6.00
C LYS A 36 25.80 5.98 6.04
N TRP A 37 25.29 5.17 6.97
CA TRP A 37 23.85 4.98 7.15
C TRP A 37 23.18 6.27 7.64
N GLU A 38 23.75 6.94 8.63
CA GLU A 38 23.23 8.21 9.17
C GLU A 38 23.27 9.36 8.15
N ARG A 39 24.14 9.28 7.13
CA ARG A 39 24.17 10.23 6.00
C ARG A 39 23.35 9.78 4.78
N GLY A 40 22.72 8.61 4.83
CA GLY A 40 21.94 8.05 3.71
C GLY A 40 22.77 7.52 2.53
N GLU A 41 24.10 7.56 2.61
CA GLU A 41 25.05 7.11 1.58
C GLU A 41 25.04 5.59 1.36
N ALA A 42 24.66 4.84 2.40
CA ALA A 42 24.50 3.39 2.34
C ALA A 42 23.26 2.95 3.12
N SER A 43 22.78 1.75 2.85
CA SER A 43 21.70 1.12 3.64
C SER A 43 22.27 0.01 4.53
N PRO A 44 21.73 -0.19 5.74
CA PRO A 44 21.99 -1.40 6.51
C PRO A 44 21.43 -2.62 5.76
N ASP A 45 22.09 -3.76 5.91
CA ASP A 45 21.55 -5.04 5.44
C ASP A 45 20.43 -5.54 6.38
N THR A 46 19.77 -6.61 5.97
CA THR A 46 18.64 -7.18 6.71
C THR A 46 19.03 -7.61 8.13
N ASP A 47 20.22 -8.19 8.32
CA ASP A 47 20.68 -8.65 9.63
C ASP A 47 20.93 -7.48 10.58
N ASN A 48 21.57 -6.42 10.09
CA ASN A 48 21.78 -5.18 10.83
C ASN A 48 20.47 -4.47 11.15
N LEU A 49 19.48 -4.48 10.24
CA LEU A 49 18.16 -3.93 10.52
C LEU A 49 17.45 -4.68 11.66
N ILE A 50 17.54 -6.01 11.70
CA ILE A 50 16.99 -6.83 12.79
C ILE A 50 17.72 -6.55 14.10
N LEU A 51 19.04 -6.36 14.07
CA LEU A 51 19.80 -6.02 15.26
C LEU A 51 19.46 -4.62 15.78
N LEU A 52 19.33 -3.64 14.87
CA LEU A 52 18.92 -2.28 15.21
C LEU A 52 17.53 -2.26 15.85
N SER A 53 16.57 -3.02 15.32
CA SER A 53 15.23 -3.13 15.89
C SER A 53 15.27 -3.68 17.32
N LYS A 54 16.13 -4.67 17.58
CA LYS A 54 16.36 -5.24 18.92
C LYS A 54 17.04 -4.26 19.88
N ILE A 55 18.07 -3.55 19.42
CA ILE A 55 18.81 -2.55 20.24
C ILE A 55 17.89 -1.41 20.64
N TYR A 56 17.08 -0.92 19.70
CA TYR A 56 16.17 0.19 19.96
C TYR A 56 14.88 -0.23 20.67
N GLY A 57 14.50 -1.51 20.56
CA GLY A 57 13.30 -2.08 21.18
C GLY A 57 12.01 -1.74 20.42
N ILE A 58 12.13 -1.50 19.11
CA ILE A 58 11.01 -1.13 18.23
C ILE A 58 10.82 -2.15 17.12
N GLY A 59 9.64 -2.16 16.50
CA GLY A 59 9.37 -2.98 15.31
C GLY A 59 10.23 -2.59 14.11
N LEU A 60 10.46 -3.53 13.19
CA LEU A 60 11.20 -3.23 11.95
C LEU A 60 10.39 -2.31 11.01
N ASP A 61 9.07 -2.49 11.03
CA ASP A 61 8.09 -1.62 10.37
C ASP A 61 8.16 -0.18 10.89
N GLU A 62 8.25 -0.04 12.21
CA GLU A 62 8.44 1.24 12.86
C GLU A 62 9.82 1.83 12.50
N LEU A 63 10.90 1.06 12.59
CA LEU A 63 12.26 1.50 12.24
C LEU A 63 12.36 2.04 10.81
N LEU A 64 11.69 1.39 9.86
CA LEU A 64 11.73 1.73 8.44
C LEU A 64 10.67 2.77 8.02
N ASN A 65 9.85 3.24 8.96
CA ASN A 65 8.70 4.11 8.70
C ASN A 65 7.78 3.58 7.59
N ILE A 66 7.44 2.29 7.65
CA ILE A 66 6.55 1.65 6.66
C ILE A 66 5.14 2.26 6.70
N ASP A 67 4.78 2.98 7.77
CA ASP A 67 3.50 3.70 7.84
C ASP A 67 3.40 4.82 6.79
N GLY A 68 4.51 5.50 6.46
CA GLY A 68 4.56 6.43 5.31
C GLY A 68 4.50 5.72 3.95
N PHE A 69 4.81 4.41 3.89
CA PHE A 69 4.55 3.57 2.71
C PHE A 69 3.11 3.05 2.67
N LYS A 70 2.41 2.94 3.81
CA LYS A 70 0.97 2.66 3.84
C LYS A 70 0.19 3.81 3.21
N ASP A 71 0.67 5.06 3.33
CA ASP A 71 0.07 6.21 2.65
C ASP A 71 0.23 6.15 1.11
N ALA A 72 1.27 5.45 0.61
CA ALA A 72 1.47 5.24 -0.82
C ALA A 72 0.68 4.05 -1.40
N GLU A 73 0.25 3.10 -0.56
CA GLU A 73 -0.51 1.91 -0.95
C GLU A 73 -1.99 1.92 -0.50
N GLU A 74 -2.42 2.87 0.34
CA GLU A 74 -3.84 3.13 0.66
C GLU A 74 -4.49 4.19 -0.26
N GLY A 75 -3.89 4.45 -1.42
CA GLY A 75 -4.51 5.17 -2.53
C GLY A 75 -5.56 4.36 -3.33
N ASN A 76 -6.04 3.21 -2.85
CA ASN A 76 -7.04 2.40 -3.56
C ASN A 76 -8.42 2.37 -2.89
N ASN A 77 -8.91 3.56 -2.53
CA ASN A 77 -10.35 3.82 -2.40
C ASN A 77 -11.04 3.99 -3.78
N LYS A 78 -10.43 3.51 -4.88
CA LYS A 78 -11.07 3.44 -6.21
C LYS A 78 -11.94 2.19 -6.40
N LYS A 79 -11.93 1.23 -5.47
CA LYS A 79 -12.81 0.04 -5.53
C LYS A 79 -14.30 0.31 -5.27
N LYS A 80 -14.74 1.55 -4.98
CA LYS A 80 -16.16 1.83 -4.69
C LYS A 80 -17.05 1.84 -5.94
N LEU A 81 -16.54 2.25 -7.10
CA LEU A 81 -17.38 2.47 -8.30
C LEU A 81 -17.79 1.18 -9.03
N VAL A 82 -17.03 0.09 -8.92
CA VAL A 82 -17.28 -1.18 -9.63
C VAL A 82 -18.12 -2.17 -8.80
N LYS A 83 -18.37 -1.86 -7.51
CA LYS A 83 -19.13 -2.72 -6.59
C LYS A 83 -20.65 -2.59 -6.70
N PHE A 84 -21.16 -1.69 -7.55
CA PHE A 84 -22.60 -1.58 -7.74
C PHE A 84 -23.12 -2.82 -8.49
N PRO A 85 -24.12 -3.56 -7.97
CA PRO A 85 -24.61 -4.80 -8.57
C PRO A 85 -25.54 -4.51 -9.76
N TYR A 86 -24.99 -3.83 -10.78
CA TYR A 86 -25.69 -3.48 -12.01
C TYR A 86 -26.39 -4.68 -12.68
N PRO A 87 -25.77 -5.88 -12.75
CA PRO A 87 -26.46 -7.06 -13.30
C PRO A 87 -27.73 -7.43 -12.55
N VAL A 88 -27.77 -7.29 -11.22
CA VAL A 88 -28.94 -7.63 -10.40
C VAL A 88 -30.10 -6.69 -10.72
N LEU A 89 -29.84 -5.39 -10.86
CA LEU A 89 -30.85 -4.40 -11.23
C LEU A 89 -31.42 -4.70 -12.62
N VAL A 90 -30.55 -5.01 -13.59
CA VAL A 90 -30.96 -5.41 -14.95
C VAL A 90 -31.84 -6.67 -14.92
N THR A 91 -31.50 -7.66 -14.11
CA THR A 91 -32.30 -8.90 -14.00
C THR A 91 -33.70 -8.65 -13.43
N ILE A 92 -33.83 -7.78 -12.42
CA ILE A 92 -35.12 -7.42 -11.82
C ILE A 92 -36.02 -6.72 -12.86
N ILE A 93 -35.46 -5.76 -13.62
CA ILE A 93 -36.20 -5.07 -14.69
C ILE A 93 -36.63 -6.06 -15.78
N TYR A 94 -35.73 -6.96 -16.19
CA TYR A 94 -36.03 -7.98 -17.18
C TYR A 94 -37.18 -8.89 -16.74
N LEU A 95 -37.18 -9.34 -15.49
CA LEU A 95 -38.25 -10.21 -14.95
C LEU A 95 -39.60 -9.47 -14.88
N ILE A 96 -39.62 -8.20 -14.48
CA ILE A 96 -40.86 -7.39 -14.42
C ILE A 96 -41.45 -7.19 -15.83
N LEU A 97 -40.60 -6.91 -16.82
CA LEU A 97 -41.01 -6.74 -18.22
C LEU A 97 -41.47 -8.05 -18.85
N GLY A 98 -40.78 -9.15 -18.58
CA GLY A 98 -41.15 -10.49 -19.04
C GLY A 98 -42.49 -10.94 -18.48
N PHE A 99 -42.74 -10.69 -17.19
CA PHE A 99 -43.99 -11.11 -16.53
C PHE A 99 -45.19 -10.21 -16.90
N SER A 100 -45.00 -8.90 -16.95
CA SER A 100 -46.09 -7.94 -17.23
C SER A 100 -46.49 -7.91 -18.71
N TYR A 101 -45.54 -8.07 -19.63
CA TYR A 101 -45.77 -7.84 -21.06
C TYR A 101 -45.49 -9.07 -21.95
N LYS A 102 -45.13 -10.23 -21.39
CA LYS A 102 -44.74 -11.45 -22.13
C LYS A 102 -43.59 -11.23 -23.14
N LEU A 103 -42.79 -10.18 -22.97
CA LEU A 103 -41.68 -9.77 -23.85
C LEU A 103 -40.38 -10.52 -23.53
N TRP A 104 -40.44 -11.84 -23.43
CA TRP A 104 -39.29 -12.68 -23.06
C TRP A 104 -38.17 -12.67 -24.11
N HIS A 105 -38.54 -12.57 -25.39
CA HIS A 105 -37.61 -12.67 -26.52
C HIS A 105 -36.81 -11.39 -26.81
N PRO A 106 -37.38 -10.16 -26.79
CA PRO A 106 -36.59 -8.94 -26.98
C PRO A 106 -35.81 -8.51 -25.73
N GLY A 107 -36.22 -8.96 -24.53
CA GLY A 107 -35.61 -8.49 -23.28
C GLY A 107 -34.17 -8.95 -23.05
N TRP A 108 -33.69 -9.99 -23.74
CA TRP A 108 -32.32 -10.50 -23.57
C TRP A 108 -31.26 -9.48 -24.02
N ILE A 109 -31.63 -8.53 -24.88
CA ILE A 109 -30.79 -7.39 -25.29
C ILE A 109 -30.30 -6.57 -24.10
N LEU A 110 -31.07 -6.53 -23.00
CA LEU A 110 -30.66 -5.84 -21.77
C LEU A 110 -29.40 -6.43 -21.14
N TYR A 111 -29.08 -7.70 -21.36
CA TYR A 111 -27.85 -8.30 -20.81
C TYR A 111 -26.60 -7.87 -21.58
N LEU A 112 -26.74 -7.42 -22.84
CA LEU A 112 -25.62 -6.90 -23.63
C LEU A 112 -25.12 -5.54 -23.13
N THR A 113 -25.90 -4.83 -22.31
CA THR A 113 -25.46 -3.56 -21.71
C THR A 113 -24.47 -3.78 -20.57
N VAL A 114 -24.43 -4.98 -19.96
CA VAL A 114 -23.58 -5.28 -18.81
C VAL A 114 -22.08 -5.17 -19.16
N PRO A 115 -21.56 -5.80 -20.24
CA PRO A 115 -20.16 -5.64 -20.64
C PRO A 115 -19.81 -4.18 -20.99
N ILE A 116 -20.73 -3.46 -21.64
CA ILE A 116 -20.55 -2.06 -22.04
C ILE A 116 -20.43 -1.17 -20.80
N PHE A 117 -21.32 -1.35 -19.82
CA PHE A 117 -21.31 -0.64 -18.55
C PHE A 117 -19.99 -0.84 -17.80
N TYR A 118 -19.54 -2.09 -17.65
CA TYR A 118 -18.27 -2.38 -16.97
C TYR A 118 -17.06 -1.84 -17.74
N TYR A 119 -17.05 -1.92 -19.07
CA TYR A 119 -15.98 -1.34 -19.89
C TYR A 119 -15.89 0.18 -19.71
N VAL A 120 -17.03 0.89 -19.75
CA VAL A 120 -17.07 2.34 -19.55
C VAL A 120 -16.70 2.72 -18.11
N ALA A 121 -17.24 2.02 -17.12
CA ALA A 121 -16.92 2.25 -15.70
C ALA A 121 -15.42 2.07 -15.43
N VAL A 122 -14.80 1.04 -15.99
CA VAL A 122 -13.35 0.80 -15.88
C VAL A 122 -12.54 1.86 -16.62
N LYS A 123 -12.99 2.32 -17.80
CA LYS A 123 -12.30 3.35 -18.58
C LYS A 123 -12.34 4.73 -17.90
N ILE A 124 -13.46 5.09 -17.30
CA ILE A 124 -13.63 6.34 -16.53
C ILE A 124 -12.74 6.32 -15.28
N ASP A 125 -12.63 5.18 -14.60
CA ASP A 125 -11.77 5.02 -13.43
C ASP A 125 -10.27 5.13 -13.76
N ARG A 126 -9.87 4.67 -14.94
CA ARG A 126 -8.49 4.82 -15.45
C ARG A 126 -8.14 6.23 -15.92
N SER A 127 -9.13 7.09 -16.17
CA SER A 127 -8.94 8.46 -16.67
C SER A 127 -8.86 9.52 -15.56
N LYS A 128 -9.12 9.14 -14.31
CA LYS A 128 -8.96 9.97 -13.11
C LYS A 128 -7.72 9.54 -12.34
#